data_AF-A0A939YR50-F1
#
_entry.id   AF-A0A939YR50-F1
#
_cell.length_a   1.000
_cell.length_b   1.000
_cell.length_c   1.000
_cell.angle_alpha   90.00
_cell.angle_beta   90.00
_cell.angle_gamma   90.00
#
_symmetry.space_group_name_H-M   'P 1'
#
loop_
_entity.id
_entity.type
_entity.pdbx_description
1 polymer ?
#
loop_
_entity_poly.entity_id
_entity_poly.type
_entity_poly.pdbx_seq_one_letter_code
_entity_poly.pdbx_strand_id
1 'polypeptide(L)'
;MILSRSAVARTVITFVFFLLFGIGAFVFAYFVGVDGQSTKPPVTIGVIFVILAVLSVPLGIYAEGKAKLFSEGTRLVRRQLQPDSFIASYNEKTEAKNAICRPGYDLLELLLVSYRLKGDVKNAKKTVEAMKALPGRSARAKALIAEAELCYENGDVEEGDALISGAKDLKPGSSLIYAMADICERTAKALATGDTQTAETYYNGVLNAPGIMKAEEDAALFAHWQLFRICDGDGRVGDALTHLKACATSPGKTAIKTKALSLLR
;
A
#
# COMPACT_ATOMS: atom_id res chain seq x y z
N MET A 1 -18.71 11.76 16.42
CA MET A 1 -18.68 10.32 16.09
C MET A 1 -18.23 10.19 14.64
N ILE A 2 -16.93 9.94 14.40
CA ILE A 2 -16.37 9.87 13.04
C ILE A 2 -16.58 8.43 12.55
N LEU A 3 -17.50 8.24 11.60
CA LEU A 3 -17.70 6.93 10.96
C LEU A 3 -16.40 6.50 10.29
N SER A 4 -15.96 5.27 10.54
CA SER A 4 -14.79 4.71 9.87
C SER A 4 -15.04 4.67 8.35
N ARG A 5 -13.98 4.79 7.53
CA ARG A 5 -14.11 4.75 6.05
C ARG A 5 -14.88 3.51 5.56
N SER A 6 -14.76 2.38 6.26
CA SER A 6 -15.54 1.16 6.01
C SER A 6 -17.03 1.30 6.35
N ALA A 7 -17.38 2.01 7.41
CA ALA A 7 -18.77 2.27 7.77
C ALA A 7 -19.44 3.24 6.78
N VAL A 8 -18.70 4.27 6.34
CA VAL A 8 -19.15 5.17 5.27
C VAL A 8 -19.36 4.40 3.96
N ALA A 9 -18.42 3.54 3.57
CA ALA A 9 -18.56 2.70 2.38
C ALA A 9 -19.82 1.81 2.46
N ARG A 10 -20.05 1.14 3.60
CA ARG A 10 -21.23 0.29 3.80
C ARG A 10 -22.54 1.09 3.70
N THR A 11 -22.61 2.26 4.32
CA THR A 11 -23.79 3.14 4.23
C THR A 11 -24.03 3.62 2.80
N VAL A 12 -22.98 4.01 2.08
CA VAL A 12 -23.08 4.46 0.69
C VAL A 12 -23.51 3.32 -0.24
N ILE A 13 -22.93 2.12 -0.12
CA ILE A 13 -23.32 0.95 -0.92
C ILE A 13 -24.77 0.56 -0.65
N THR A 14 -25.17 0.53 0.62
CA THR A 14 -26.54 0.20 1.02
C THR A 14 -27.53 1.24 0.47
N PHE A 15 -27.18 2.52 0.56
CA PHE A 15 -27.98 3.61 0.00
C PHE A 15 -28.10 3.51 -1.52
N VAL A 16 -26.99 3.28 -2.23
CA VAL A 16 -26.97 3.10 -3.70
C VAL A 16 -27.79 1.89 -4.11
N PHE A 17 -27.70 0.77 -3.39
CA PHE A 17 -28.54 -0.41 -3.62
C PHE A 17 -30.03 -0.08 -3.50
N PHE A 18 -30.44 0.52 -2.37
CA PHE A 18 -31.86 0.86 -2.15
C PHE A 18 -32.38 1.92 -3.13
N LEU A 19 -31.52 2.87 -3.54
CA LEU A 19 -31.87 3.88 -4.54
C LEU A 19 -32.09 3.24 -5.92
N LEU A 20 -31.13 2.45 -6.41
CA LEU A 20 -31.22 1.80 -7.72
C LEU A 20 -32.35 0.76 -7.75
N PHE A 21 -32.49 -0.03 -6.69
CA PHE A 21 -33.57 -1.00 -6.56
C PHE A 21 -34.94 -0.31 -6.48
N GLY A 22 -35.04 0.77 -5.71
CA GLY A 22 -36.28 1.56 -5.57
C GLY A 22 -36.71 2.18 -6.91
N ILE A 23 -35.78 2.78 -7.66
CA ILE A 23 -36.06 3.31 -9.00
C ILE A 23 -36.50 2.19 -9.96
N GLY A 24 -35.78 1.06 -9.96
CA GLY A 24 -36.10 -0.07 -10.83
C GLY A 24 -37.46 -0.70 -10.53
N ALA A 25 -37.77 -0.92 -9.24
CA ALA A 25 -39.03 -1.46 -8.78
C ALA A 25 -40.20 -0.51 -9.02
N PHE A 26 -40.00 0.81 -8.85
CA PHE A 26 -41.01 1.82 -9.13
C PHE A 26 -41.35 1.89 -10.63
N VAL A 27 -40.34 1.93 -11.51
CA VAL A 27 -40.54 1.91 -12.96
C VAL A 27 -41.24 0.62 -13.40
N PHE A 28 -40.84 -0.53 -12.84
CA PHE A 28 -41.50 -1.80 -13.14
C PHE A 28 -42.97 -1.80 -12.68
N ALA A 29 -43.25 -1.40 -11.43
CA ALA A 29 -44.60 -1.39 -10.87
C ALA A 29 -45.53 -0.38 -11.56
N TYR A 30 -45.03 0.80 -11.92
CA TYR A 30 -45.83 1.84 -12.59
C TYR A 30 -46.25 1.41 -14.00
N PHE A 31 -45.30 0.93 -14.81
CA PHE A 31 -45.58 0.58 -16.21
C PHE A 31 -46.22 -0.80 -16.40
N VAL A 32 -46.05 -1.73 -15.44
CA VAL A 32 -46.73 -3.04 -15.47
C VAL A 32 -48.09 -2.98 -14.76
N GLY A 33 -48.22 -2.19 -13.69
CA GLY A 33 -49.39 -2.20 -12.80
C GLY A 33 -50.42 -1.09 -13.02
N VAL A 34 -50.04 0.06 -13.59
CA VAL A 34 -50.94 1.23 -13.69
C VAL A 34 -51.45 1.45 -15.13
N ASP A 35 -50.59 1.32 -16.14
CA ASP A 35 -50.98 1.65 -17.53
C ASP A 35 -51.49 0.47 -18.36
N GLY A 36 -51.33 -0.78 -17.92
CA GLY A 36 -51.80 -2.00 -18.63
C GLY A 36 -51.19 -2.23 -20.03
N GLN A 37 -50.50 -1.24 -20.59
CA GLN A 37 -49.74 -1.31 -21.82
C GLN A 37 -48.28 -1.57 -21.48
N SER A 38 -47.85 -2.82 -21.71
CA SER A 38 -46.44 -3.19 -21.70
C SER A 38 -45.68 -2.47 -22.81
N THR A 39 -45.32 -1.21 -22.60
CA THR A 39 -44.31 -0.55 -23.43
C THR A 39 -42.96 -1.17 -23.06
N LYS A 40 -42.33 -1.87 -24.02
CA LYS A 40 -41.06 -2.58 -23.81
C LYS A 40 -39.92 -1.69 -23.24
N PRO A 41 -39.77 -0.40 -23.62
CA PRO A 41 -38.61 0.39 -23.20
C PRO A 41 -38.56 0.71 -21.69
N PRO A 42 -39.65 1.19 -21.02
CA PRO A 42 -39.62 1.48 -19.59
C PRO A 42 -39.40 0.25 -18.70
N VAL A 43 -40.03 -0.88 -19.03
CA VAL A 43 -39.83 -2.15 -18.31
C VAL A 43 -38.37 -2.61 -18.42
N THR A 44 -37.76 -2.45 -19.60
CA THR A 44 -36.34 -2.77 -19.80
C THR A 44 -35.44 -1.90 -18.94
N ILE A 45 -35.73 -0.59 -18.82
CA ILE A 45 -34.99 0.33 -17.95
C ILE A 45 -35.11 -0.10 -16.48
N GLY A 46 -36.31 -0.43 -16.00
CA GLY A 46 -36.54 -0.90 -14.63
C GLY A 46 -35.73 -2.17 -14.30
N VAL A 47 -35.72 -3.14 -15.22
CA VAL A 47 -34.93 -4.37 -15.08
C VAL A 47 -33.43 -4.09 -15.05
N ILE A 48 -32.92 -3.17 -15.89
CA ILE A 48 -31.52 -2.75 -15.88
C ILE A 48 -31.13 -2.17 -14.51
N PHE A 49 -31.97 -1.31 -13.91
CA PHE A 49 -31.70 -0.74 -12.59
C PHE A 49 -31.67 -1.80 -11.48
N VAL A 50 -32.56 -2.79 -11.52
CA VAL A 50 -32.53 -3.93 -10.58
C VAL A 50 -31.26 -4.76 -10.77
N ILE A 51 -30.87 -5.05 -12.00
CA ILE A 51 -29.62 -5.78 -12.30
C ILE A 51 -28.40 -4.99 -11.77
N LEU A 52 -28.34 -3.68 -12.01
CA LEU A 52 -27.27 -2.82 -11.49
C LEU A 52 -27.24 -2.79 -9.96
N ALA A 53 -28.40 -2.77 -9.30
CA ALA A 53 -28.48 -2.89 -7.85
C ALA A 53 -27.89 -4.22 -7.36
N VAL A 54 -28.29 -5.34 -7.95
CA VAL A 54 -27.75 -6.67 -7.61
C VAL A 54 -26.24 -6.75 -7.86
N LEU A 55 -25.74 -6.19 -8.96
CA LEU A 55 -24.32 -6.15 -9.28
C LEU A 55 -23.50 -5.22 -8.37
N SER A 56 -24.13 -4.24 -7.72
CA SER A 56 -23.45 -3.32 -6.78
C SER A 56 -23.07 -3.99 -5.45
N VAL A 57 -23.81 -5.00 -5.01
CA VAL A 57 -23.56 -5.73 -3.75
C VAL A 57 -22.21 -6.44 -3.73
N PRO A 58 -21.82 -7.27 -4.74
CA PRO A 58 -20.52 -7.91 -4.75
C PRO A 58 -19.37 -6.90 -4.86
N LEU A 59 -19.53 -5.80 -5.59
CA LEU A 59 -18.55 -4.70 -5.66
C LEU A 59 -18.34 -4.04 -4.29
N GLY A 60 -19.40 -3.92 -3.51
CA GLY A 60 -19.35 -3.37 -2.17
C GLY A 60 -18.64 -4.28 -1.16
N ILE A 61 -18.99 -5.56 -1.15
CA ILE A 61 -18.33 -6.59 -0.32
C ILE A 61 -16.82 -6.64 -0.66
N TYR A 62 -16.50 -6.56 -1.95
CA TYR A 62 -15.13 -6.50 -2.44
C TYR A 62 -14.36 -5.28 -1.92
N ALA A 63 -14.94 -4.08 -2.01
CA ALA A 63 -14.30 -2.86 -1.53
C ALA A 63 -14.09 -2.88 0.00
N GLU A 64 -15.06 -3.41 0.75
CA GLU A 64 -14.95 -3.57 2.20
C GLU A 64 -13.85 -4.57 2.59
N GLY A 65 -13.80 -5.72 1.91
CA GLY A 65 -12.76 -6.73 2.10
C GLY A 65 -11.36 -6.17 1.87
N LYS A 66 -11.18 -5.43 0.76
CA LYS A 66 -9.92 -4.74 0.45
C LYS A 66 -9.52 -3.73 1.54
N ALA A 67 -10.46 -2.90 1.99
CA ALA A 67 -10.19 -1.89 3.01
C ALA A 67 -9.81 -2.50 4.36
N LYS A 68 -10.50 -3.58 4.76
CA LYS A 68 -10.19 -4.34 5.98
C LYS A 68 -8.80 -4.97 5.89
N LEU A 69 -8.49 -5.65 4.78
CA LEU A 69 -7.18 -6.28 4.58
C LEU A 69 -6.07 -5.24 4.55
N PHE A 70 -6.29 -4.06 3.96
CA PHE A 70 -5.31 -2.97 3.97
C PHE A 70 -5.09 -2.40 5.38
N SER A 71 -6.16 -2.17 6.14
CA SER A 71 -6.07 -1.72 7.54
C SER A 71 -5.37 -2.74 8.41
N GLU A 72 -5.64 -4.02 8.18
CA GLU A 72 -5.02 -5.15 8.87
C GLU A 72 -3.54 -5.26 8.51
N GLY A 73 -3.18 -5.21 7.23
CA GLY A 73 -1.77 -5.21 6.81
C GLY A 73 -1.00 -4.00 7.32
N THR A 74 -1.61 -2.81 7.34
CA THR A 74 -1.00 -1.64 7.97
C THR A 74 -0.71 -1.88 9.46
N ARG A 75 -1.65 -2.52 10.19
CA ARG A 75 -1.47 -2.88 11.59
C ARG A 75 -0.43 -3.99 11.79
N LEU A 76 -0.52 -5.08 11.03
CA LEU A 76 0.32 -6.26 11.21
C LEU A 76 1.74 -6.02 10.70
N VAL A 77 1.89 -5.47 9.50
CA VAL A 77 3.19 -5.28 8.84
C VAL A 77 3.88 -4.03 9.39
N ARG A 78 3.26 -2.85 9.25
CA ARG A 78 3.93 -1.58 9.61
C ARG A 78 4.02 -1.35 11.12
N ARG A 79 3.01 -1.78 11.88
CA ARG A 79 2.94 -1.53 13.33
C ARG A 79 3.41 -2.68 14.20
N GLN A 80 3.24 -3.94 13.78
CA GLN A 80 3.53 -5.11 14.63
C GLN A 80 4.67 -6.00 14.10
N LEU A 81 5.19 -5.79 12.88
CA LEU A 81 6.14 -6.69 12.20
C LEU A 81 5.74 -8.17 12.33
N GLN A 82 4.46 -8.44 12.04
CA GLN A 82 3.93 -9.81 11.94
C GLN A 82 3.65 -10.13 10.47
N PRO A 83 4.69 -10.29 9.61
CA PRO A 83 4.50 -10.54 8.19
C PRO A 83 3.77 -11.86 7.94
N ASP A 84 3.99 -12.89 8.76
CA ASP A 84 3.32 -14.19 8.62
C ASP A 84 1.81 -14.11 8.79
N SER A 85 1.34 -13.40 9.82
CA SER A 85 -0.08 -13.19 10.07
C SER A 85 -0.75 -12.44 8.91
N PHE A 86 -0.05 -11.46 8.32
CA PHE A 86 -0.57 -10.75 7.16
C PHE A 86 -0.58 -11.61 5.90
N ILE A 87 0.51 -12.36 5.62
CA ILE A 87 0.58 -13.25 4.46
C ILE A 87 -0.50 -14.32 4.52
N ALA A 88 -0.71 -14.94 5.69
CA ALA A 88 -1.78 -15.91 5.89
C ALA A 88 -3.17 -15.29 5.62
N SER A 89 -3.45 -14.13 6.21
CA SER A 89 -4.71 -13.41 5.96
C SER A 89 -4.86 -12.94 4.51
N TYR A 90 -3.77 -12.62 3.83
CA TYR A 90 -3.78 -12.21 2.43
C TYR A 90 -4.13 -13.40 1.53
N ASN A 91 -3.47 -14.54 1.71
CA ASN A 91 -3.71 -15.76 0.93
C ASN A 91 -5.15 -16.27 1.17
N GLU A 92 -5.62 -16.31 2.42
CA GLU A 92 -6.99 -16.71 2.76
C GLU A 92 -8.04 -15.88 2.00
N LYS A 93 -7.84 -14.56 1.90
CA LYS A 93 -8.82 -13.64 1.28
C LYS A 93 -8.71 -13.53 -0.24
N THR A 94 -7.58 -13.93 -0.82
CA THR A 94 -7.32 -13.85 -2.27
C THR A 94 -7.48 -15.21 -2.98
N GLU A 95 -7.23 -16.33 -2.30
CA GLU A 95 -7.31 -17.69 -2.86
C GLU A 95 -8.66 -18.39 -2.60
N ALA A 96 -9.52 -17.84 -1.72
CA ALA A 96 -10.86 -18.39 -1.50
C ALA A 96 -11.68 -18.44 -2.80
N LYS A 97 -12.53 -19.47 -2.97
CA LYS A 97 -13.44 -19.64 -4.12
C LYS A 97 -14.33 -18.42 -4.42
N ASN A 98 -14.52 -17.54 -3.44
CA ASN A 98 -15.21 -16.26 -3.55
C ASN A 98 -14.23 -15.09 -3.37
N ALA A 99 -13.08 -15.10 -4.06
CA ALA A 99 -11.99 -14.13 -3.88
C ALA A 99 -12.52 -12.70 -3.70
N ILE A 100 -12.38 -12.17 -2.49
CA ILE A 100 -13.03 -10.91 -2.07
C ILE A 100 -12.16 -9.71 -2.46
N CYS A 101 -10.97 -9.93 -3.03
CA CYS A 101 -10.05 -8.87 -3.41
C CYS A 101 -9.15 -9.29 -4.58
N ARG A 102 -9.12 -8.52 -5.68
CA ARG A 102 -7.94 -8.45 -6.56
C ARG A 102 -6.98 -7.45 -5.92
N PRO A 103 -5.71 -7.80 -5.75
CA PRO A 103 -4.78 -6.96 -5.01
C PRO A 103 -4.48 -5.71 -5.84
N GLY A 104 -4.82 -4.54 -5.29
CA GLY A 104 -4.34 -3.26 -5.81
C GLY A 104 -2.89 -3.01 -5.38
N TYR A 105 -2.28 -1.97 -5.95
CA TYR A 105 -0.88 -1.61 -5.68
C TYR A 105 -0.57 -1.56 -4.18
N ASP A 106 -1.39 -0.88 -3.37
CA ASP A 106 -1.14 -0.70 -1.93
C ASP A 106 -1.14 -2.02 -1.13
N LEU A 107 -1.91 -3.02 -1.56
CA LEU A 107 -1.90 -4.34 -0.91
C LEU A 107 -0.68 -5.17 -1.33
N LEU A 108 -0.27 -5.08 -2.61
CA LEU A 108 0.95 -5.71 -3.08
C LEU A 108 2.19 -5.07 -2.44
N GLU A 109 2.17 -3.78 -2.19
CA GLU A 109 3.24 -3.08 -1.47
C GLU A 109 3.39 -3.63 -0.04
N LEU A 110 2.28 -3.80 0.69
CA LEU A 110 2.31 -4.42 2.03
C LEU A 110 2.81 -5.87 1.98
N LEU A 111 2.45 -6.62 0.94
CA LEU A 111 2.90 -8.00 0.74
C LEU A 111 4.40 -8.04 0.42
N LEU A 112 4.88 -7.14 -0.43
CA LEU A 112 6.30 -6.99 -0.75
C LEU A 112 7.12 -6.69 0.49
N VAL A 113 6.69 -5.70 1.29
CA VAL A 113 7.33 -5.38 2.57
C VAL A 113 7.34 -6.59 3.49
N SER A 114 6.25 -7.36 3.54
CA SER A 114 6.18 -8.58 4.37
C SER A 114 7.20 -9.63 3.94
N TYR A 115 7.38 -9.88 2.64
CA TYR A 115 8.38 -10.82 2.15
C TYR A 115 9.81 -10.31 2.34
N ARG A 116 10.07 -9.01 2.16
CA ARG A 116 11.38 -8.37 2.46
C ARG A 116 11.76 -8.54 3.93
N LEU A 117 10.81 -8.31 4.84
CA LEU A 117 11.03 -8.52 6.29
C LEU A 117 11.36 -9.97 6.65
N LYS A 118 10.91 -10.93 5.84
CA LYS A 118 11.23 -12.36 5.99
C LYS A 118 12.53 -12.77 5.29
N GLY A 119 13.15 -11.90 4.50
CA GLY A 119 14.26 -12.26 3.61
C GLY A 119 13.84 -13.19 2.47
N ASP A 120 12.54 -13.30 2.16
CA ASP A 120 12.02 -14.16 1.10
C ASP A 120 12.09 -13.44 -0.25
N VAL A 121 13.31 -13.39 -0.80
CA VAL A 121 13.61 -12.70 -2.07
C VAL A 121 12.78 -13.28 -3.22
N LYS A 122 12.54 -14.59 -3.24
CA LYS A 122 11.78 -15.25 -4.31
C LYS A 122 10.34 -14.75 -4.37
N ASN A 123 9.64 -14.69 -3.23
CA ASN A 123 8.27 -14.21 -3.20
C ASN A 123 8.17 -12.68 -3.27
N ALA A 124 9.19 -11.95 -2.81
CA ALA A 124 9.31 -10.51 -3.06
C ALA A 124 9.35 -10.19 -4.56
N LYS A 125 10.21 -10.88 -5.35
CA LYS A 125 10.29 -10.72 -6.80
C LYS A 125 8.95 -11.04 -7.49
N LYS A 126 8.29 -12.14 -7.12
CA LYS A 126 6.95 -12.48 -7.63
C LYS A 126 5.92 -11.39 -7.34
N THR A 127 6.00 -10.76 -6.17
CA THR A 127 5.09 -9.68 -5.79
C THR A 127 5.31 -8.44 -6.65
N VAL A 128 6.58 -8.10 -6.94
CA VAL A 128 6.93 -7.01 -7.86
C VAL A 128 6.41 -7.28 -9.28
N GLU A 129 6.53 -8.52 -9.79
CA GLU A 129 5.93 -8.90 -11.07
C GLU A 129 4.41 -8.66 -11.11
N ALA A 130 3.72 -9.03 -10.03
CA ALA A 130 2.28 -8.75 -9.90
C ALA A 130 1.99 -7.23 -9.87
N MET A 131 2.88 -6.41 -9.28
CA MET A 131 2.76 -4.95 -9.27
C MET A 131 2.98 -4.36 -10.68
N LYS A 132 3.94 -4.88 -11.45
CA LYS A 132 4.19 -4.47 -12.84
C LYS A 132 3.02 -4.81 -13.78
N ALA A 133 2.30 -5.89 -13.49
CA ALA A 133 1.11 -6.29 -14.24
C ALA A 133 -0.12 -5.39 -13.99
N LEU A 134 -0.08 -4.50 -12.99
CA LEU A 134 -1.17 -3.55 -12.76
C LEU A 134 -1.24 -2.48 -13.86
N PRO A 135 -2.45 -2.07 -14.27
CA PRO A 135 -2.60 -1.05 -15.31
C PRO A 135 -2.14 0.33 -14.81
N GLY A 136 -1.50 1.08 -15.70
CA GLY A 136 -1.13 2.48 -15.49
C GLY A 136 0.37 2.73 -15.38
N ARG A 137 0.85 3.81 -16.02
CA ARG A 137 2.27 4.18 -16.05
C ARG A 137 2.82 4.47 -14.65
N SER A 138 2.03 5.11 -13.79
CA SER A 138 2.42 5.43 -12.41
C SER A 138 2.60 4.17 -11.55
N ALA A 139 1.72 3.17 -11.68
CA ALA A 139 1.85 1.90 -10.96
C ALA A 139 3.09 1.12 -11.44
N ARG A 140 3.30 1.07 -12.76
CA ARG A 140 4.49 0.44 -13.36
C ARG A 140 5.80 1.12 -12.94
N ALA A 141 5.85 2.44 -12.93
CA ALA A 141 7.03 3.19 -12.49
C ALA A 141 7.35 2.92 -11.00
N LYS A 142 6.34 2.91 -10.13
CA LYS A 142 6.56 2.57 -8.72
C LYS A 142 7.00 1.11 -8.52
N ALA A 143 6.48 0.18 -9.33
CA ALA A 143 6.91 -1.21 -9.31
C ALA A 143 8.38 -1.37 -9.74
N LEU A 144 8.83 -0.64 -10.77
CA LEU A 144 10.23 -0.61 -11.18
C LEU A 144 11.15 -0.02 -10.09
N ILE A 145 10.71 1.02 -9.37
CA ILE A 145 11.46 1.57 -8.23
C ILE A 145 11.59 0.53 -7.11
N ALA A 146 10.52 -0.20 -6.81
CA ALA A 146 10.54 -1.26 -5.80
C ALA A 146 11.42 -2.46 -6.22
N GLU A 147 11.48 -2.75 -7.52
CA GLU A 147 12.40 -3.75 -8.08
C GLU A 147 13.86 -3.30 -7.97
N ALA A 148 14.15 -2.06 -8.32
CA ALA A 148 15.48 -1.48 -8.19
C ALA A 148 15.97 -1.53 -6.74
N GLU A 149 15.10 -1.22 -5.78
CA GLU A 149 15.42 -1.33 -4.36
C GLU A 149 15.81 -2.77 -3.97
N LEU A 150 15.10 -3.79 -4.46
CA LEU A 150 15.49 -5.19 -4.26
C LEU A 150 16.83 -5.52 -4.93
N CYS A 151 17.11 -5.01 -6.12
CA CYS A 151 18.39 -5.23 -6.81
C CYS A 151 19.54 -4.64 -5.99
N TYR A 152 19.39 -3.39 -5.51
CA TYR A 152 20.37 -2.76 -4.62
C TYR A 152 20.57 -3.54 -3.31
N GLU A 153 19.49 -3.99 -2.66
CA GLU A 153 19.59 -4.83 -1.45
C GLU A 153 20.34 -6.15 -1.66
N ASN A 154 20.35 -6.68 -2.90
CA ASN A 154 21.05 -7.90 -3.26
C ASN A 154 22.41 -7.65 -3.94
N GLY A 155 22.87 -6.39 -4.00
CA GLY A 155 24.15 -6.01 -4.59
C GLY A 155 24.18 -5.88 -6.12
N ASP A 156 23.04 -6.01 -6.80
CA ASP A 156 22.93 -5.83 -8.25
C ASP A 156 22.68 -4.36 -8.60
N VAL A 157 23.74 -3.57 -8.56
CA VAL A 157 23.67 -2.11 -8.75
C VAL A 157 23.37 -1.73 -10.20
N GLU A 158 23.89 -2.49 -11.16
CA GLU A 158 23.69 -2.22 -12.59
C GLU A 158 22.24 -2.46 -13.01
N GLU A 159 21.64 -3.59 -12.59
CA GLU A 159 20.22 -3.87 -12.84
C GLU A 159 19.34 -2.82 -12.14
N GLY A 160 19.67 -2.44 -10.91
CA GLY A 160 18.95 -1.38 -10.18
C GLY A 160 18.93 -0.04 -10.92
N ASP A 161 20.07 0.39 -11.44
CA ASP A 161 20.19 1.65 -12.20
C ASP A 161 19.38 1.64 -13.51
N ALA A 162 19.38 0.50 -14.22
CA ALA A 162 18.58 0.33 -15.42
C ALA A 162 17.07 0.42 -15.12
N LEU A 163 16.64 -0.17 -14.00
CA LEU A 163 15.25 -0.14 -13.54
C LEU A 163 14.81 1.27 -13.14
N ILE A 164 15.64 2.03 -12.42
CA ILE A 164 15.33 3.43 -12.08
C ILE A 164 15.23 4.30 -13.34
N SER A 165 16.16 4.14 -14.29
CA SER A 165 16.11 4.85 -15.57
C SER A 165 14.80 4.54 -16.31
N GLY A 166 14.44 3.26 -16.40
CA GLY A 166 13.16 2.84 -16.97
C GLY A 166 11.94 3.42 -16.26
N ALA A 167 11.99 3.57 -14.92
CA ALA A 167 10.91 4.20 -14.16
C ALA A 167 10.74 5.69 -14.50
N LYS A 168 11.85 6.42 -14.66
CA LYS A 168 11.88 7.84 -15.03
C LYS A 168 11.38 8.06 -16.47
N ASP A 169 11.75 7.16 -17.39
CA ASP A 169 11.38 7.20 -18.82
C ASP A 169 9.89 6.98 -19.08
N LEU A 170 9.19 6.29 -18.16
CA LEU A 170 7.74 6.10 -18.25
C LEU A 170 6.95 7.41 -18.18
N LYS A 171 7.60 8.54 -17.85
CA LYS A 171 6.98 9.86 -17.67
C LYS A 171 5.70 9.73 -16.85
N PRO A 172 5.79 9.27 -15.59
CA PRO A 172 4.63 8.86 -14.79
C PRO A 172 3.72 10.04 -14.39
N GLY A 173 4.04 11.27 -14.81
CA GLY A 173 3.24 12.48 -14.64
C GLY A 173 3.21 13.03 -13.22
N SER A 174 3.87 12.36 -12.27
CA SER A 174 3.89 12.71 -10.85
C SER A 174 5.30 13.02 -10.41
N SER A 175 5.54 14.25 -9.95
CA SER A 175 6.80 14.68 -9.32
C SER A 175 7.17 13.80 -8.12
N LEU A 176 6.17 13.24 -7.42
CA LEU A 176 6.39 12.30 -6.32
C LEU A 176 7.12 11.03 -6.76
N ILE A 177 6.85 10.52 -7.96
CA ILE A 177 7.49 9.28 -8.44
C ILE A 177 8.95 9.54 -8.82
N TYR A 178 9.26 10.71 -9.38
CA TYR A 178 10.64 11.14 -9.57
C TYR A 178 11.37 11.28 -8.24
N ALA A 179 10.73 11.91 -7.24
CA ALA A 179 11.30 12.00 -5.89
C ALA A 179 11.55 10.61 -5.28
N MET A 180 10.62 9.65 -5.43
CA MET A 180 10.82 8.26 -4.97
C MET A 180 12.01 7.58 -5.64
N ALA A 181 12.19 7.77 -6.95
CA ALA A 181 13.32 7.24 -7.69
C ALA A 181 14.65 7.83 -7.18
N ASP A 182 14.69 9.15 -7.00
CA ASP A 182 15.88 9.86 -6.50
C ASP A 182 16.20 9.48 -5.04
N ILE A 183 15.18 9.28 -4.19
CA ILE A 183 15.34 8.74 -2.83
C ILE A 183 16.01 7.37 -2.90
N CYS A 184 15.51 6.47 -3.76
CA CYS A 184 16.04 5.12 -3.92
C CYS A 184 17.52 5.13 -4.34
N GLU A 185 17.88 5.94 -5.34
CA GLU A 185 19.27 6.13 -5.79
C GLU A 185 20.18 6.71 -4.70
N ARG A 186 19.69 7.64 -3.89
CA ARG A 186 20.51 8.30 -2.86
C ARG A 186 20.62 7.51 -1.55
N THR A 187 19.81 6.46 -1.40
CA THR A 187 19.78 5.67 -0.17
C THR A 187 20.13 4.21 -0.45
N ALA A 188 19.24 3.45 -1.08
CA ALA A 188 19.41 2.02 -1.31
C ALA A 188 20.66 1.72 -2.15
N LYS A 189 20.89 2.45 -3.24
CA LYS A 189 22.12 2.31 -4.03
C LYS A 189 23.37 2.70 -3.25
N ALA A 190 23.34 3.85 -2.56
CA ALA A 190 24.48 4.32 -1.77
C ALA A 190 24.88 3.28 -0.70
N LEU A 191 23.90 2.69 -0.02
CA LEU A 191 24.13 1.58 0.91
C LEU A 191 24.71 0.34 0.21
N ALA A 192 24.20 -0.03 -0.97
CA ALA A 192 24.70 -1.16 -1.75
C ALA A 192 26.15 -0.98 -2.22
N THR A 193 26.58 0.26 -2.49
CA THR A 193 27.95 0.60 -2.90
C THR A 193 28.88 0.91 -1.72
N GLY A 194 28.40 0.82 -0.47
CA GLY A 194 29.17 1.14 0.73
C GLY A 194 29.39 2.64 0.97
N ASP A 195 28.68 3.51 0.24
CA ASP A 195 28.67 4.96 0.46
C ASP A 195 27.65 5.33 1.55
N THR A 196 28.00 5.01 2.79
CA THR A 196 27.16 5.27 3.96
C THR A 196 26.97 6.77 4.22
N GLN A 197 27.92 7.60 3.82
CA GLN A 197 27.88 9.06 3.99
C GLN A 197 26.78 9.72 3.14
N THR A 198 26.63 9.31 1.88
CA THR A 198 25.55 9.79 1.02
C THR A 198 24.18 9.38 1.55
N ALA A 199 24.04 8.11 1.97
CA ALA A 199 22.79 7.61 2.56
C ALA A 199 22.42 8.37 3.85
N GLU A 200 23.39 8.59 4.74
CA GLU A 200 23.20 9.34 5.98
C GLU A 200 22.81 10.79 5.74
N THR A 201 23.47 11.48 4.81
CA THR A 201 23.14 12.87 4.44
C THR A 201 21.68 12.96 4.00
N TYR A 202 21.21 11.98 3.24
CA TYR A 202 19.84 11.97 2.75
C TYR A 202 18.82 11.70 3.87
N TYR A 203 19.04 10.70 4.72
CA TYR A 203 18.14 10.44 5.85
C TYR A 203 18.12 11.59 6.87
N ASN A 204 19.26 12.26 7.11
CA ASN A 204 19.29 13.49 7.90
C ASN A 204 18.53 14.62 7.22
N GLY A 205 18.57 14.73 5.89
CA GLY A 205 17.72 15.65 5.13
C GLY A 205 16.23 15.41 5.36
N VAL A 206 15.80 14.15 5.41
CA VAL A 206 14.41 13.76 5.73
C VAL A 206 14.00 14.21 7.14
N LEU A 207 14.90 14.08 8.12
CA LEU A 207 14.63 14.50 9.50
C LEU A 207 14.57 16.01 9.69
N ASN A 208 15.25 16.79 8.84
CA ASN A 208 15.38 18.24 8.96
C ASN A 208 14.47 19.04 8.02
N ALA A 209 13.62 18.37 7.23
CA ALA A 209 12.70 19.03 6.31
C ALA A 209 11.55 19.72 7.10
N PRO A 210 11.30 21.03 6.89
CA PRO A 210 10.26 21.74 7.64
C PRO A 210 8.83 21.44 7.11
N GLY A 211 8.10 20.61 7.85
CA GLY A 211 6.63 20.54 7.92
C GLY A 211 5.95 19.41 7.13
N ILE A 212 5.11 18.60 7.81
CA ILE A 212 3.76 18.09 7.47
C ILE A 212 3.35 16.87 8.35
N MET A 213 2.23 17.02 9.08
CA MET A 213 1.37 16.01 9.76
C MET A 213 1.66 14.50 9.51
N LYS A 214 1.76 13.71 10.61
CA LYS A 214 1.56 12.24 10.81
C LYS A 214 2.22 11.24 9.83
N ALA A 215 2.24 11.48 8.52
CA ALA A 215 3.10 10.81 7.57
C ALA A 215 4.59 11.13 7.82
N GLU A 216 4.91 12.31 8.37
CA GLU A 216 6.26 12.62 8.89
C GLU A 216 6.67 11.74 10.07
N GLU A 217 5.76 11.34 10.96
CA GLU A 217 6.12 10.53 12.13
C GLU A 217 6.62 9.14 11.71
N ASP A 218 5.92 8.49 10.77
CA ASP A 218 6.33 7.19 10.21
C ASP A 218 7.60 7.32 9.34
N ALA A 219 7.74 8.41 8.58
CA ALA A 219 8.93 8.67 7.75
C ALA A 219 10.16 8.99 8.60
N ALA A 220 10.03 9.82 9.63
CA ALA A 220 11.09 10.13 10.58
C ALA A 220 11.50 8.91 11.40
N LEU A 221 10.53 8.09 11.83
CA LEU A 221 10.79 6.82 12.48
C LEU A 221 11.60 5.87 11.58
N PHE A 222 11.26 5.79 10.30
CA PHE A 222 12.01 5.00 9.32
C PHE A 222 13.41 5.57 9.08
N ALA A 223 13.55 6.89 8.94
CA ALA A 223 14.84 7.55 8.76
C ALA A 223 15.77 7.30 9.97
N HIS A 224 15.27 7.45 11.20
CA HIS A 224 16.02 7.11 12.41
C HIS A 224 16.43 5.63 12.44
N TRP A 225 15.55 4.72 11.98
CA TRP A 225 15.90 3.29 11.94
C TRP A 225 17.03 2.99 10.94
N GLN A 226 17.02 3.63 9.76
CA GLN A 226 18.09 3.45 8.79
C GLN A 226 19.40 4.10 9.24
N LEU A 227 19.34 5.29 9.84
CA LEU A 227 20.51 5.94 10.44
C LEU A 227 21.11 5.10 11.56
N PHE A 228 20.28 4.47 12.40
CA PHE A 228 20.76 3.50 13.39
C PHE A 228 21.56 2.37 12.73
N ARG A 229 21.03 1.74 11.67
CA ARG A 229 21.72 0.64 10.97
C ARG A 229 23.04 1.07 10.33
N ILE A 230 23.07 2.28 9.78
CA ILE A 230 24.28 2.88 9.20
C ILE A 230 25.33 3.09 10.30
N CYS A 231 24.98 3.83 11.36
CA CYS A 231 25.90 4.14 12.45
C CYS A 231 26.39 2.87 13.18
N ASP A 232 25.52 1.87 13.37
CA ASP A 232 25.86 0.59 13.98
C ASP A 232 26.84 -0.20 13.10
N GLY A 233 26.58 -0.25 11.78
CA GLY A 233 27.48 -0.86 10.79
C GLY A 233 28.85 -0.18 10.70
N ASP A 234 28.89 1.13 10.86
CA ASP A 234 30.13 1.94 10.89
C ASP A 234 30.86 1.88 12.24
N GLY A 235 30.31 1.22 13.25
CA GLY A 235 30.88 1.17 14.61
C GLY A 235 30.72 2.47 15.42
N ARG A 236 29.89 3.42 14.95
CA ARG A 236 29.57 4.68 15.65
C ARG A 236 28.50 4.47 16.71
N VAL A 237 28.86 3.75 17.78
CA VAL A 237 27.93 3.31 18.84
C VAL A 237 27.15 4.48 19.48
N GLY A 238 27.77 5.64 19.69
CA GLY A 238 27.11 6.81 20.27
C GLY A 238 25.97 7.36 19.40
N ASP A 239 26.21 7.47 18.11
CA ASP A 239 25.22 7.96 17.14
C ASP A 239 24.11 6.91 16.92
N ALA A 240 24.49 5.63 16.80
CA ALA A 240 23.57 4.51 16.71
C ALA A 240 22.59 4.50 17.89
N LEU A 241 23.10 4.67 19.12
CA LEU A 241 22.27 4.73 20.33
C LEU A 241 21.32 5.92 20.33
N THR A 242 21.75 7.07 19.81
CA THR A 242 20.92 8.28 19.71
C THR A 242 19.71 8.04 18.81
N HIS A 243 19.93 7.47 17.63
CA HIS A 243 18.85 7.13 16.70
C HIS A 243 17.95 6.00 17.23
N LEU A 244 18.53 5.00 17.89
CA LEU A 244 17.78 3.91 18.51
C LEU A 244 16.85 4.42 19.62
N LYS A 245 17.31 5.38 20.44
CA LYS A 245 16.48 6.06 21.45
C LYS A 245 15.35 6.85 20.81
N ALA A 246 15.60 7.57 19.72
CA ALA A 246 14.56 8.29 18.98
C ALA A 246 13.48 7.34 18.42
N CYS A 247 13.87 6.18 17.89
CA CYS A 247 12.93 5.13 17.49
C CYS A 247 12.11 4.60 18.68
N ALA A 248 12.72 4.44 19.84
CA ALA A 248 12.06 3.92 21.04
C ALA A 248 11.06 4.90 21.67
N THR A 249 11.31 6.22 21.57
CA THR A 249 10.44 7.28 22.12
C THR A 249 9.31 7.70 21.17
N SER A 250 9.36 7.28 19.91
CA SER A 250 8.34 7.58 18.89
C SER A 250 6.91 7.23 19.36
N PRO A 251 5.90 8.07 19.07
CA PRO A 251 4.51 7.81 19.43
C PRO A 251 3.95 6.58 18.70
N GLY A 252 2.99 5.90 19.35
CA GLY A 252 2.36 4.70 18.82
C GLY A 252 3.07 3.39 19.17
N LYS A 253 2.46 2.29 18.73
CA LYS A 253 3.03 0.92 18.80
C LYS A 253 3.48 0.56 17.39
N THR A 254 4.70 0.93 17.06
CA THR A 254 5.36 0.50 15.84
C THR A 254 6.35 -0.60 16.16
N ALA A 255 6.72 -1.33 15.14
CA ALA A 255 7.55 -2.49 15.32
C ALA A 255 9.04 -2.14 15.24
N ILE A 256 9.39 -1.07 14.51
CA ILE A 256 10.67 -0.36 14.66
C ILE A 256 10.87 0.03 16.14
N LYS A 257 9.86 0.64 16.79
CA LYS A 257 9.93 0.97 18.22
C LYS A 257 10.10 -0.27 19.10
N THR A 258 9.34 -1.32 18.84
CA THR A 258 9.43 -2.58 19.62
C THR A 258 10.82 -3.20 19.50
N LYS A 259 11.38 -3.23 18.29
CA LYS A 259 12.74 -3.71 18.03
C LYS A 259 13.78 -2.79 18.66
N ALA A 260 13.63 -1.47 18.56
CA ALA A 260 14.51 -0.51 19.22
C ALA A 260 14.52 -0.69 20.74
N LEU A 261 13.36 -0.85 21.37
CA LEU A 261 13.24 -1.14 22.80
C LEU A 261 13.89 -2.47 23.19
N SER A 262 13.89 -3.48 22.30
CA SER A 262 14.57 -4.76 22.56
C SER A 262 16.09 -4.66 22.46
N LEU A 263 16.60 -3.81 21.56
CA LEU A 263 18.04 -3.59 21.34
C LEU A 263 18.66 -2.65 22.39
N LEU A 264 17.84 -1.85 23.08
CA LEU A 264 18.26 -0.96 24.17
C LEU A 264 18.36 -1.65 25.54
N ARG A 265 17.98 -2.93 25.64
CA ARG A 265 18.05 -3.75 26.87
C ARG A 265 19.35 -4.53 26.93
#